data_AF-A0A5E7UYG6-F1
#
_entry.id   AF-A0A5E7UYG6-F1
#
_cell.length_a   1.000
_cell.length_b   1.000
_cell.length_c   1.000
_cell.angle_alpha   90.00
_cell.angle_beta   90.00
_cell.angle_gamma   90.00
#
_symmetry.space_group_name_H-M   'P 1'
#
loop_
_entity.id
_entity.type
_entity.pdbx_description
1 polymer ?
#
loop_
_entity_poly.entity_id
_entity_poly.type
_entity_poly.pdbx_seq_one_letter_code
_entity_poly.pdbx_strand_id
1 'polypeptide(L)'
;MVSEFTRNFEPSAMVTELTVSIAIDNDYWAGTDDSIYISMGHTTNMQLLKQAPRAGSNTTIEVDILRLFGKPSIHISEINHVGIYQIPTDHPLDNDDWELGSVTLTANGIFSNSSFRKIHQWLGNHSTHLHQVWAGQIEWSAWSNTDKRPIDLNAQTYPVRWLPYIADLKSWRTYDPSKIEGVGQLIGMIDGKLVGELLKTRETEILHPNADNDSYTWVYTPEGSIIYRRWKHADTQDYIRHSQLGSGRPVICAGEFKVESKTNSTPIKNVIVHINDASGHYKPDGGSCLRYVAEKLSALGIDVSDTQWCWTARS
;
A
#
# COMPACT_ATOMS: atom_id res chain seq x y z
N MET A 1 30.80 -17.70 -1.00
CA MET A 1 29.56 -18.29 -1.55
C MET A 1 28.41 -17.52 -0.91
N VAL A 2 28.02 -16.42 -1.56
CA VAL A 2 26.96 -15.52 -1.07
C VAL A 2 25.64 -16.22 -1.39
N SER A 3 24.80 -16.46 -0.39
CA SER A 3 23.61 -17.30 -0.55
C SER A 3 22.60 -16.61 -1.47
N GLU A 4 21.82 -17.42 -2.19
CA GLU A 4 20.75 -16.98 -3.09
C GLU A 4 19.65 -16.13 -2.42
N PHE A 5 19.73 -15.86 -1.11
CA PHE A 5 18.93 -14.86 -0.40
C PHE A 5 19.27 -13.41 -0.76
N THR A 6 20.35 -13.17 -1.51
CA THR A 6 20.70 -11.84 -2.04
C THR A 6 20.33 -11.64 -3.51
N ARG A 7 19.46 -12.46 -4.11
CA ARG A 7 18.90 -12.14 -5.44
C ARG A 7 18.00 -10.91 -5.33
N ASN A 8 18.63 -9.77 -5.61
CA ASN A 8 18.07 -8.56 -6.22
C ASN A 8 16.66 -8.19 -5.75
N PHE A 9 16.57 -7.52 -4.59
CA PHE A 9 15.52 -6.53 -4.42
C PHE A 9 15.77 -5.47 -5.49
N GLU A 10 14.93 -5.42 -6.52
CA GLU A 10 15.00 -4.31 -7.46
C GLU A 10 14.84 -3.01 -6.65
N PRO A 11 15.85 -2.11 -6.65
CA PRO A 11 16.00 -1.09 -5.61
C PRO A 11 14.98 0.06 -5.67
N SER A 12 13.88 -0.10 -6.39
CA SER A 12 13.19 1.04 -6.93
C SER A 12 11.75 0.73 -7.27
N ALA A 13 10.86 1.27 -6.44
CA ALA A 13 9.48 1.58 -6.75
C ALA A 13 9.31 2.57 -7.94
N MET A 14 10.41 2.97 -8.61
CA MET A 14 10.32 3.71 -9.85
C MET A 14 9.80 2.82 -10.98
N VAL A 15 8.74 3.30 -11.58
CA VAL A 15 8.07 2.75 -12.75
C VAL A 15 8.62 3.47 -13.97
N THR A 16 9.25 2.70 -14.85
CA THR A 16 9.64 3.13 -16.19
C THR A 16 8.74 2.54 -17.25
N GLU A 17 8.03 1.45 -16.91
CA GLU A 17 7.07 0.79 -17.78
C GLU A 17 5.77 0.56 -17.00
N LEU A 18 4.65 1.01 -17.54
CA LEU A 18 3.33 0.83 -16.95
C LEU A 18 2.38 0.34 -18.03
N THR A 19 1.64 -0.73 -17.77
CA THR A 19 0.55 -1.17 -18.63
C THR A 19 -0.79 -1.08 -17.91
N VAL A 20 -1.82 -0.76 -18.68
CA VAL A 20 -3.20 -0.80 -18.24
C VAL A 20 -3.93 -1.81 -19.11
N SER A 21 -4.54 -2.79 -18.47
CA SER A 21 -5.40 -3.79 -19.09
C SER A 21 -6.84 -3.54 -18.66
N ILE A 22 -7.75 -3.44 -19.62
CA ILE A 22 -9.19 -3.41 -19.35
C ILE A 22 -9.86 -4.66 -19.91
N ALA A 23 -10.89 -5.11 -19.21
CA ALA A 23 -11.81 -6.13 -19.68
C ALA A 23 -13.19 -5.50 -19.86
N ILE A 24 -13.76 -5.67 -21.04
CA ILE A 24 -15.17 -5.39 -21.31
C ILE A 24 -15.96 -6.64 -20.95
N ASP A 25 -17.08 -6.49 -20.25
CA ASP A 25 -17.91 -7.64 -19.92
C ASP A 25 -18.46 -8.31 -21.18
N ASN A 26 -18.82 -9.59 -21.04
CA ASN A 26 -19.28 -10.42 -22.15
C ASN A 26 -20.81 -10.47 -22.27
N ASP A 27 -21.48 -9.47 -21.71
CA ASP A 27 -22.93 -9.34 -21.76
C ASP A 27 -23.39 -8.78 -23.12
N TYR A 28 -24.67 -8.98 -23.42
CA TYR A 28 -25.25 -8.51 -24.67
C TYR A 28 -25.22 -6.98 -24.71
N TRP A 29 -24.65 -6.40 -25.77
CA TRP A 29 -24.37 -4.96 -25.91
C TRP A 29 -23.31 -4.38 -24.96
N ALA A 30 -22.49 -5.19 -24.30
CA ALA A 30 -21.47 -4.67 -23.38
C ALA A 30 -20.32 -3.92 -24.07
N GLY A 31 -20.22 -3.96 -25.41
CA GLY A 31 -19.23 -3.19 -26.17
C GLY A 31 -19.79 -1.86 -26.67
N THR A 32 -18.89 -1.02 -27.16
CA THR A 32 -19.21 0.28 -27.77
C THR A 32 -18.44 0.44 -29.08
N ASP A 33 -18.95 1.24 -30.00
CA ASP A 33 -18.27 1.75 -31.18
C ASP A 33 -17.46 3.04 -30.88
N ASP A 34 -17.56 3.58 -29.66
CA ASP A 34 -16.86 4.79 -29.23
C ASP A 34 -15.36 4.61 -28.99
N SER A 35 -14.68 5.74 -28.90
CA SER A 35 -13.27 5.79 -28.49
C SER A 35 -13.14 6.00 -26.99
N ILE A 36 -12.44 5.07 -26.34
CA ILE A 36 -12.17 5.10 -24.90
C ILE A 36 -10.74 5.59 -24.65
N TYR A 37 -10.62 6.56 -23.75
CA TYR A 37 -9.36 7.17 -23.32
C TYR A 37 -9.13 6.95 -21.83
N ILE A 38 -7.86 6.94 -21.44
CA ILE A 38 -7.45 6.96 -20.04
C ILE A 38 -6.77 8.27 -19.69
N SER A 39 -6.96 8.71 -18.45
CA SER A 39 -6.14 9.73 -17.78
C SER A 39 -5.52 9.13 -16.53
N MET A 40 -4.27 9.48 -16.27
CA MET A 40 -3.56 9.12 -15.05
C MET A 40 -2.63 10.27 -14.65
N GLY A 41 -2.16 10.25 -13.40
CA GLY A 41 -1.22 11.26 -12.90
C GLY A 41 -1.87 12.62 -12.64
N HIS A 42 -1.07 13.68 -12.75
CA HIS A 42 -1.47 15.05 -12.39
C HIS A 42 -1.67 15.97 -13.61
N THR A 43 -1.46 15.46 -14.83
CA THR A 43 -1.68 16.26 -16.04
C THR A 43 -3.12 16.11 -16.52
N THR A 44 -3.56 17.03 -17.39
CA THR A 44 -4.83 16.92 -18.10
C THR A 44 -4.71 16.08 -19.37
N ASN A 45 -3.55 15.46 -19.62
CA ASN A 45 -3.33 14.67 -20.81
C ASN A 45 -4.08 13.34 -20.71
N MET A 46 -4.52 12.86 -21.86
CA MET A 46 -5.19 11.58 -22.01
C MET A 46 -4.51 10.75 -23.08
N GLN A 47 -4.64 9.44 -22.97
CA GLN A 47 -4.12 8.48 -23.94
C GLN A 47 -5.25 7.59 -24.44
N LEU A 48 -5.30 7.36 -25.76
CA LEU A 48 -6.26 6.44 -26.34
C LEU A 48 -6.00 5.04 -25.79
N LEU A 49 -7.03 4.43 -25.22
CA LEU A 49 -6.99 3.07 -24.75
C LEU A 49 -7.47 2.10 -25.84
N LYS A 50 -8.62 2.39 -26.46
CA LYS A 50 -9.18 1.53 -27.52
C LYS A 50 -10.24 2.29 -28.31
N GLN A 51 -10.31 1.99 -29.60
CA GLN A 51 -11.44 2.36 -30.46
C GLN A 51 -12.37 1.16 -30.61
N ALA A 52 -13.66 1.40 -30.49
CA ALA A 52 -14.73 0.42 -30.66
C ALA A 52 -14.48 -0.92 -29.93
N PRO A 53 -14.25 -0.91 -28.60
CA PRO A 53 -14.05 -2.13 -27.84
C PRO A 53 -15.29 -3.03 -27.87
N ARG A 54 -15.10 -4.31 -28.20
CA ARG A 54 -16.20 -5.29 -28.31
C ARG A 54 -16.49 -5.94 -26.95
N ALA A 55 -17.72 -6.41 -26.78
CA ALA A 55 -18.11 -7.24 -25.64
C ALA A 55 -17.15 -8.44 -25.49
N GLY A 56 -16.76 -8.74 -24.26
CA GLY A 56 -15.83 -9.82 -23.90
C GLY A 56 -14.37 -9.56 -24.30
N SER A 57 -14.05 -8.38 -24.85
CA SER A 57 -12.69 -8.08 -25.27
C SER A 57 -11.81 -7.63 -24.10
N ASN A 58 -10.55 -8.06 -24.14
CA ASN A 58 -9.50 -7.57 -23.27
C ASN A 58 -8.51 -6.74 -24.09
N THR A 59 -8.24 -5.52 -23.65
CA THR A 59 -7.25 -4.65 -24.28
C THR A 59 -6.18 -4.28 -23.27
N THR A 60 -4.92 -4.38 -23.66
CA THR A 60 -3.78 -3.90 -22.88
C THR A 60 -3.05 -2.83 -23.67
N ILE A 61 -2.77 -1.70 -23.03
CA ILE A 61 -1.93 -0.64 -23.59
C ILE A 61 -0.73 -0.40 -22.68
N GLU A 62 0.38 -0.02 -23.30
CA GLU A 62 1.50 0.59 -22.59
C GLU A 62 1.18 2.07 -22.37
N VAL A 63 1.35 2.53 -21.14
CA VAL A 63 1.08 3.90 -20.74
C VAL A 63 2.27 4.78 -21.10
N ASP A 64 1.99 5.89 -21.79
CA ASP A 64 2.96 6.95 -22.04
C ASP A 64 3.17 7.75 -20.74
N ILE A 65 4.10 7.29 -19.91
CA ILE A 65 4.41 7.88 -18.60
C ILE A 65 4.81 9.35 -18.75
N LEU A 66 5.63 9.68 -19.74
CA LEU A 66 6.07 11.05 -19.98
C LEU A 66 4.89 11.97 -20.29
N ARG A 67 3.97 11.53 -21.15
CA ARG A 67 2.77 12.31 -21.49
C ARG A 67 1.82 12.45 -20.31
N LEU A 68 1.49 11.36 -19.61
CA LEU A 68 0.45 11.39 -18.57
C LEU A 68 0.95 11.95 -17.23
N PHE A 69 2.22 11.75 -16.89
CA PHE A 69 2.79 12.17 -15.61
C PHE A 69 3.80 13.31 -15.72
N GLY A 70 4.25 13.65 -16.94
CA GLY A 70 5.19 14.75 -17.18
C GLY A 70 6.66 14.41 -16.86
N LYS A 71 6.98 13.14 -16.62
CA LYS A 71 8.33 12.66 -16.26
C LYS A 71 8.65 11.34 -16.96
N PRO A 72 9.92 11.05 -17.29
CA PRO A 72 10.30 9.80 -17.97
C PRO A 72 10.21 8.57 -17.06
N SER A 73 10.14 8.78 -15.75
CA SER A 73 9.86 7.76 -14.76
C SER A 73 9.09 8.39 -13.62
N ILE A 74 8.25 7.57 -12.98
CA ILE A 74 7.48 7.97 -11.82
C ILE A 74 7.70 6.96 -10.73
N HIS A 75 7.42 7.36 -9.52
CA HIS A 75 7.31 6.42 -8.45
C HIS A 75 5.91 5.79 -8.46
N ILE A 76 5.80 4.50 -8.19
CA ILE A 76 4.54 3.75 -8.25
C ILE A 76 3.44 4.30 -7.32
N SER A 77 3.78 4.99 -6.24
CA SER A 77 2.79 5.70 -5.40
C SER A 77 2.19 6.95 -6.06
N GLU A 78 2.80 7.46 -7.14
CA GLU A 78 2.19 8.49 -8.01
C GLU A 78 1.03 7.88 -8.84
N ILE A 79 0.94 6.55 -8.95
CA ILE A 79 -0.15 5.84 -9.61
C ILE A 79 -1.28 5.60 -8.58
N ASN A 80 -2.04 6.66 -8.32
CA ASN A 80 -3.11 6.67 -7.30
C ASN A 80 -4.53 6.82 -7.87
N HIS A 81 -4.68 7.06 -9.17
CA HIS A 81 -5.96 7.29 -9.81
C HIS A 81 -5.92 6.83 -11.28
N VAL A 82 -7.02 6.24 -11.74
CA VAL A 82 -7.34 6.05 -13.17
C VAL A 82 -8.68 6.71 -13.48
N GLY A 83 -8.68 7.58 -14.50
CA GLY A 83 -9.90 8.11 -15.11
C GLY A 83 -10.12 7.47 -16.48
N ILE A 84 -11.37 7.15 -16.80
CA ILE A 84 -11.79 6.62 -18.10
C ILE A 84 -12.77 7.60 -18.72
N TYR A 85 -12.52 7.92 -20.00
CA TYR A 85 -13.29 8.87 -20.76
C TYR A 85 -13.77 8.26 -22.07
N GLN A 86 -14.92 8.73 -22.54
CA GLN A 86 -15.56 8.26 -23.76
C GLN A 86 -15.75 9.46 -24.69
N ILE A 87 -15.33 9.31 -25.95
CA ILE A 87 -15.69 10.22 -27.05
C ILE A 87 -16.69 9.51 -27.95
N PRO A 88 -17.95 9.99 -27.97
CA PRO A 88 -18.96 9.47 -28.85
C PRO A 88 -18.60 9.63 -30.32
N THR A 89 -18.86 8.56 -31.08
CA THR A 89 -18.76 8.57 -32.54
C THR A 89 -20.17 8.51 -33.12
N ASP A 90 -20.43 9.21 -34.21
CA ASP A 90 -21.75 9.19 -34.84
C ASP A 90 -22.13 7.74 -35.26
N HIS A 91 -23.20 7.21 -34.66
CA HIS A 91 -23.79 5.92 -34.99
C HIS A 91 -25.33 5.98 -34.96
N PRO A 92 -26.04 5.02 -35.58
CA PRO A 92 -27.49 5.11 -35.81
C PRO A 92 -28.38 5.04 -34.56
N LEU A 93 -27.83 4.62 -33.41
CA LEU A 93 -28.53 4.48 -32.14
C LEU A 93 -28.23 5.66 -31.23
N ASP A 94 -29.19 6.11 -30.41
CA ASP A 94 -29.04 7.32 -29.59
C ASP A 94 -28.05 7.17 -28.43
N ASN A 95 -27.80 5.94 -27.95
CA ASN A 95 -26.90 5.65 -26.83
C ASN A 95 -26.08 4.38 -27.09
N ASP A 96 -24.77 4.46 -26.87
CA ASP A 96 -23.81 3.36 -27.01
C ASP A 96 -23.07 3.17 -25.68
N ASP A 97 -23.88 2.77 -24.71
CA ASP A 97 -23.41 2.40 -23.37
C ASP A 97 -22.67 1.06 -23.46
N TRP A 98 -21.67 0.89 -22.61
CA TRP A 98 -20.82 -0.29 -22.56
C TRP A 98 -20.54 -0.70 -21.12
N GLU A 99 -20.16 -1.95 -20.90
CA GLU A 99 -19.97 -2.48 -19.56
C GLU A 99 -18.49 -2.74 -19.26
N LEU A 100 -17.96 -2.01 -18.27
CA LEU A 100 -16.61 -2.17 -17.78
C LEU A 100 -16.56 -3.29 -16.74
N GLY A 101 -15.91 -4.40 -17.09
CA GLY A 101 -15.74 -5.55 -16.20
C GLY A 101 -14.59 -5.39 -15.21
N SER A 102 -13.41 -4.99 -15.68
CA SER A 102 -12.24 -4.78 -14.79
C SER A 102 -11.18 -3.85 -15.37
N VAL A 103 -10.35 -3.30 -14.47
CA VAL A 103 -9.11 -2.58 -14.80
C VAL A 103 -7.97 -3.20 -13.99
N THR A 104 -6.89 -3.58 -14.67
CA THR A 104 -5.67 -4.12 -14.05
C THR A 104 -4.48 -3.26 -14.47
N LEU A 105 -3.62 -2.93 -13.51
CA LEU A 105 -2.38 -2.21 -13.77
C LEU A 105 -1.19 -3.13 -13.54
N THR A 106 -0.20 -3.05 -14.41
CA THR A 106 1.08 -3.75 -14.24
C THR A 106 2.23 -2.77 -14.41
N ALA A 107 3.10 -2.67 -13.41
CA ALA A 107 4.30 -1.83 -13.44
C ALA A 107 5.57 -2.67 -13.53
N ASN A 108 6.47 -2.29 -14.43
CA ASN A 108 7.75 -2.95 -14.75
C ASN A 108 7.62 -4.47 -14.99
N GLY A 109 6.45 -4.95 -15.40
CA GLY A 109 6.14 -6.39 -15.56
C GLY A 109 6.14 -7.22 -14.28
N ILE A 110 6.41 -6.63 -13.10
CA ILE A 110 6.63 -7.35 -11.84
C ILE A 110 5.53 -7.05 -10.83
N PHE A 111 5.03 -5.81 -10.82
CA PHE A 111 4.05 -5.35 -9.85
C PHE A 111 2.68 -5.28 -10.51
N SER A 112 1.68 -5.88 -9.87
CA SER A 112 0.29 -5.84 -10.33
C SER A 112 -0.62 -5.23 -9.27
N ASN A 113 -1.54 -4.37 -9.68
CA ASN A 113 -2.54 -3.80 -8.80
C ASN A 113 -3.90 -4.50 -8.98
N SER A 114 -4.55 -4.83 -7.87
CA SER A 114 -5.84 -5.53 -7.87
C SER A 114 -7.06 -4.71 -7.44
N SER A 115 -6.94 -3.38 -7.32
CA SER A 115 -8.03 -2.52 -6.83
C SER A 115 -9.33 -2.65 -7.61
N PHE A 116 -9.27 -2.94 -8.92
CA PHE A 116 -10.46 -2.93 -9.79
C PHE A 116 -10.70 -4.23 -10.55
N ARG A 117 -10.55 -5.38 -9.88
CA ARG A 117 -10.77 -6.71 -10.50
C ARG A 117 -12.24 -7.04 -10.79
N LYS A 118 -13.19 -6.33 -10.18
CA LYS A 118 -14.65 -6.54 -10.33
C LYS A 118 -15.36 -5.19 -10.29
N ILE A 119 -15.55 -4.58 -11.46
CA ILE A 119 -16.28 -3.31 -11.59
C ILE A 119 -17.74 -3.63 -11.98
N HIS A 120 -17.96 -4.32 -13.10
CA HIS A 120 -19.28 -4.70 -13.64
C HIS A 120 -20.26 -3.53 -13.65
N GLN A 121 -19.89 -2.47 -14.37
CA GLN A 121 -20.65 -1.23 -14.42
C GLN A 121 -20.89 -0.79 -15.86
N TRP A 122 -22.16 -0.52 -16.18
CA TRP A 122 -22.57 0.14 -17.41
C TRP A 122 -22.19 1.62 -17.39
N LEU A 123 -21.49 2.05 -18.43
CA LEU A 123 -20.93 3.38 -18.63
C LEU A 123 -21.40 3.91 -19.97
N GLY A 124 -21.55 5.23 -20.07
CA GLY A 124 -22.00 5.85 -21.31
C GLY A 124 -21.81 7.35 -21.28
N ASN A 125 -21.68 7.94 -22.47
CA ASN A 125 -21.63 9.37 -22.66
C ASN A 125 -22.67 9.80 -23.70
N HIS A 126 -23.74 10.46 -23.23
CA HIS A 126 -24.86 10.88 -24.08
C HIS A 126 -24.68 12.31 -24.59
N SER A 127 -23.44 12.82 -24.60
CA SER A 127 -23.09 14.14 -25.13
C SER A 127 -22.23 14.01 -26.38
N THR A 128 -22.08 15.08 -27.17
CA THR A 128 -21.20 15.06 -28.35
C THR A 128 -19.72 15.33 -28.03
N HIS A 129 -19.37 15.45 -26.76
CA HIS A 129 -18.02 15.84 -26.31
C HIS A 129 -17.40 14.74 -25.46
N LEU A 130 -16.08 14.72 -25.39
CA LEU A 130 -15.33 13.89 -24.46
C LEU A 130 -15.84 14.10 -23.02
N HIS A 131 -16.23 13.01 -22.35
CA HIS A 131 -16.70 13.05 -20.96
C HIS A 131 -16.06 11.93 -20.14
N GLN A 132 -15.79 12.20 -18.86
CA GLN A 132 -15.32 11.17 -17.93
C GLN A 132 -16.50 10.29 -17.53
N VAL A 133 -16.47 9.02 -17.90
CA VAL A 133 -17.55 8.07 -17.61
C VAL A 133 -17.27 7.24 -16.36
N TRP A 134 -15.99 7.11 -15.97
CA TRP A 134 -15.61 6.38 -14.76
C TRP A 134 -14.29 6.92 -14.17
N ALA A 135 -14.14 6.79 -12.85
CA ALA A 135 -12.86 6.98 -12.18
C ALA A 135 -12.74 6.06 -10.96
N GLY A 136 -11.52 5.62 -10.68
CA GLY A 136 -11.20 4.80 -9.52
C GLY A 136 -9.94 5.29 -8.82
N GLN A 137 -10.01 5.36 -7.48
CA GLN A 137 -8.83 5.57 -6.64
C GLN A 137 -8.10 4.24 -6.47
N ILE A 138 -6.81 4.22 -6.79
CA ILE A 138 -5.96 3.04 -6.70
C ILE A 138 -5.52 2.90 -5.25
N GLU A 139 -5.82 1.76 -4.65
CA GLU A 139 -5.33 1.44 -3.33
C GLU A 139 -3.86 1.03 -3.43
N TRP A 140 -3.01 1.76 -2.71
CA TRP A 140 -1.58 1.48 -2.66
C TRP A 140 -1.29 0.06 -2.12
N SER A 141 -2.09 -0.39 -1.16
CA SER A 141 -1.99 -1.73 -0.57
C SER A 141 -2.38 -2.88 -1.51
N ALA A 142 -3.07 -2.59 -2.62
CA ALA A 142 -3.50 -3.59 -3.59
C ALA A 142 -2.40 -3.94 -4.61
N TRP A 143 -1.24 -3.29 -4.53
CA TRP A 143 -0.07 -3.67 -5.31
C TRP A 143 0.61 -4.90 -4.73
N SER A 144 0.90 -5.87 -5.59
CA SER A 144 1.61 -7.10 -5.23
C SER A 144 2.60 -7.52 -6.31
N ASN A 145 3.70 -8.15 -5.91
CA ASN A 145 4.66 -8.71 -6.86
C ASN A 145 4.15 -10.03 -7.46
N THR A 146 4.94 -10.65 -8.34
CA THR A 146 4.62 -11.96 -8.95
C THR A 146 4.35 -13.09 -7.94
N ASP A 147 4.91 -12.98 -6.74
CA ASP A 147 4.71 -13.94 -5.64
C ASP A 147 3.48 -13.61 -4.76
N LYS A 148 2.65 -12.64 -5.19
CA LYS A 148 1.49 -12.11 -4.46
C LYS A 148 1.83 -11.50 -3.10
N ARG A 149 3.08 -11.08 -2.90
CA ARG A 149 3.51 -10.39 -1.68
C ARG A 149 3.30 -8.88 -1.85
N PRO A 150 2.88 -8.15 -0.80
CA PRO A 150 2.87 -6.69 -0.81
C PRO A 150 4.25 -6.13 -1.13
N ILE A 151 4.31 -4.95 -1.76
CA ILE A 151 5.56 -4.33 -2.23
C ILE A 151 5.88 -3.05 -1.43
N ASP A 152 7.18 -2.77 -1.28
CA ASP A 152 7.68 -1.45 -0.89
C ASP A 152 7.65 -0.45 -2.04
N LEU A 153 6.64 0.38 -1.98
CA LEU A 153 6.33 1.33 -3.01
C LEU A 153 6.60 2.77 -2.60
N ASN A 154 7.32 3.05 -1.50
CA ASN A 154 7.34 4.40 -0.94
C ASN A 154 8.64 5.20 -1.01
N ALA A 155 9.83 4.61 -1.11
CA ALA A 155 11.13 5.31 -1.17
C ALA A 155 11.36 6.46 -0.13
N GLN A 156 10.41 6.75 0.76
CA GLN A 156 10.50 7.64 1.92
C GLN A 156 10.95 6.82 3.12
N THR A 157 12.18 6.39 2.95
CA THR A 157 12.95 5.70 3.93
C THR A 157 13.57 6.77 4.84
N TYR A 158 13.10 6.94 6.08
CA TYR A 158 13.80 7.82 7.04
C TYR A 158 15.20 7.26 7.31
N PRO A 159 16.29 7.94 6.87
CA PRO A 159 17.63 7.38 6.96
C PRO A 159 17.99 7.18 8.43
N VAL A 160 18.44 5.97 8.78
CA VAL A 160 19.03 5.72 10.09
C VAL A 160 20.23 6.64 10.21
N ARG A 161 20.23 7.51 11.24
CA ARG A 161 21.42 8.32 11.54
C ARG A 161 22.59 7.37 11.78
N TRP A 162 23.62 7.45 10.91
CA TRP A 162 24.76 6.52 10.89
C TRP A 162 25.53 6.46 12.22
N LEU A 163 25.62 7.59 12.93
CA LEU A 163 26.37 7.69 14.20
C LEU A 163 25.75 6.86 15.34
N PRO A 164 24.43 6.98 15.61
CA PRO A 164 23.75 6.07 16.50
C PRO A 164 23.84 4.58 16.10
N TYR A 165 23.69 4.21 14.81
CA TYR A 165 23.79 2.80 14.34
C TYR A 165 25.16 2.16 14.66
N ILE A 166 26.24 2.93 14.51
CA ILE A 166 27.61 2.49 14.86
C ILE A 166 27.76 2.29 16.38
N ALA A 167 27.15 3.15 17.20
CA ALA A 167 27.15 2.98 18.66
C ALA A 167 26.37 1.71 19.08
N ASP A 168 25.32 1.40 18.34
CA ASP A 168 24.40 0.30 18.58
C ASP A 168 25.00 -1.07 18.12
N LEU A 169 25.81 -1.08 17.06
CA LEU A 169 26.68 -2.20 16.66
C LEU A 169 27.81 -2.47 17.67
N LYS A 170 28.40 -1.41 18.25
CA LYS A 170 29.41 -1.55 19.32
C LYS A 170 28.84 -2.19 20.61
N SER A 171 27.52 -2.19 20.78
CA SER A 171 26.81 -2.86 21.87
C SER A 171 26.35 -4.31 21.60
N TRP A 172 26.87 -4.97 20.56
CA TRP A 172 26.63 -6.41 20.27
C TRP A 172 25.15 -6.80 20.10
N ARG A 173 24.33 -5.93 19.51
CA ARG A 173 22.89 -6.18 19.31
C ARG A 173 22.59 -6.88 17.99
N THR A 174 21.49 -7.64 17.97
CA THR A 174 20.93 -8.27 16.76
C THR A 174 19.96 -7.31 16.06
N TYR A 175 20.18 -7.10 14.75
CA TYR A 175 19.35 -6.31 13.83
C TYR A 175 18.62 -7.19 12.80
N ASP A 176 18.44 -8.46 13.14
CA ASP A 176 17.63 -9.39 12.36
C ASP A 176 16.38 -9.70 13.18
N PRO A 177 15.23 -9.07 12.86
CA PRO A 177 13.98 -9.26 13.59
C PRO A 177 13.58 -10.73 13.72
N SER A 178 13.92 -11.58 12.74
CA SER A 178 13.61 -13.01 12.78
C SER A 178 14.37 -13.80 13.84
N LYS A 179 15.43 -13.23 14.42
CA LYS A 179 16.23 -13.84 15.49
C LYS A 179 15.81 -13.36 16.88
N ILE A 180 14.88 -12.41 16.98
CA ILE A 180 14.48 -11.78 18.24
C ILE A 180 13.18 -12.43 18.72
N GLU A 181 13.17 -12.90 19.97
CA GLU A 181 12.00 -13.53 20.57
C GLU A 181 10.82 -12.56 20.69
N GLY A 182 9.63 -13.06 20.35
CA GLY A 182 8.36 -12.31 20.43
C GLY A 182 8.19 -11.22 19.37
N VAL A 183 9.09 -11.15 18.37
CA VAL A 183 8.87 -10.28 17.20
C VAL A 183 7.94 -10.96 16.22
N GLY A 184 6.86 -10.27 15.88
CA GLY A 184 5.88 -10.70 14.90
C GLY A 184 5.71 -9.72 13.75
N GLN A 185 5.15 -10.20 12.66
CA GLN A 185 4.60 -9.38 11.58
C GLN A 185 3.08 -9.44 11.64
N LEU A 186 2.43 -8.29 11.54
CA LEU A 186 0.98 -8.22 11.47
C LEU A 186 0.46 -8.78 10.15
N ILE A 187 -0.50 -9.71 10.21
CA ILE A 187 -1.05 -10.39 9.02
C ILE A 187 -2.55 -10.18 8.84
N GLY A 188 -3.28 -9.73 9.88
CA GLY A 188 -4.68 -9.32 9.74
C GLY A 188 -5.54 -9.62 10.95
N MET A 189 -6.79 -10.01 10.68
CA MET A 189 -7.83 -10.26 11.68
C MET A 189 -8.45 -11.64 11.51
N ILE A 190 -8.70 -12.34 12.62
CA ILE A 190 -9.47 -13.59 12.67
C ILE A 190 -10.43 -13.49 13.86
N ASP A 191 -11.74 -13.69 13.62
CA ASP A 191 -12.80 -13.64 14.64
C ASP A 191 -12.77 -12.37 15.52
N GLY A 192 -12.54 -11.22 14.90
CA GLY A 192 -12.47 -9.93 15.61
C GLY A 192 -11.21 -9.76 16.47
N LYS A 193 -10.22 -10.65 16.34
CA LYS A 193 -8.93 -10.57 17.04
C LYS A 193 -7.81 -10.26 16.07
N LEU A 194 -6.87 -9.46 16.53
CA LEU A 194 -5.68 -9.07 15.78
C LEU A 194 -4.69 -10.23 15.73
N VAL A 195 -4.17 -10.51 14.54
CA VAL A 195 -3.33 -11.68 14.27
C VAL A 195 -2.01 -11.26 13.65
N GLY A 196 -0.94 -11.87 14.13
CA GLY A 196 0.38 -11.79 13.52
C GLY A 196 1.02 -13.16 13.32
N GLU A 197 2.14 -13.17 12.62
CA GLU A 197 3.03 -14.31 12.46
C GLU A 197 4.34 -14.01 13.18
N LEU A 198 4.72 -14.85 14.13
CA LEU A 198 6.01 -14.77 14.80
C LEU A 198 7.14 -15.03 13.79
N LEU A 199 8.07 -14.08 13.64
CA LEU A 199 9.09 -14.16 12.59
C LEU A 199 10.08 -15.31 12.80
N LYS A 200 10.33 -15.66 14.07
CA LYS A 200 11.28 -16.71 14.45
C LYS A 200 10.72 -18.12 14.21
N THR A 201 9.49 -18.37 14.63
CA THR A 201 8.86 -19.71 14.59
C THR A 201 7.94 -19.91 13.39
N ARG A 202 7.51 -18.84 12.73
CA ARG A 202 6.44 -18.84 11.71
C ARG A 202 5.09 -19.27 12.23
N GLU A 203 4.91 -19.26 13.55
CA GLU A 203 3.62 -19.57 14.16
C GLU A 203 2.71 -18.34 14.16
N THR A 204 1.43 -18.58 13.92
CA THR A 204 0.41 -17.55 14.08
C THR A 204 0.16 -17.26 15.55
N GLU A 205 0.11 -15.98 15.90
CA GLU A 205 -0.25 -15.53 17.25
C GLU A 205 -1.43 -14.57 17.21
N ILE A 206 -2.25 -14.62 18.26
CA ILE A 206 -3.28 -13.63 18.52
C ILE A 206 -2.67 -12.55 19.40
N LEU A 207 -2.66 -11.31 18.92
CA LEU A 207 -2.21 -10.18 19.73
C LEU A 207 -3.19 -9.96 20.87
N HIS A 208 -2.63 -9.83 22.07
CA HIS A 208 -3.40 -9.71 23.28
C HIS A 208 -3.66 -8.24 23.62
N PRO A 209 -4.80 -7.93 24.24
CA PRO A 209 -5.08 -6.61 24.79
C PRO A 209 -3.93 -6.12 25.70
N ASN A 210 -3.65 -4.84 25.59
CA ASN A 210 -2.65 -4.17 26.40
C ASN A 210 -3.20 -3.85 27.80
N ALA A 211 -2.33 -3.97 28.79
CA ALA A 211 -2.53 -3.40 30.11
C ALA A 211 -2.14 -1.91 30.12
N ASP A 212 -2.33 -1.23 31.25
CA ASP A 212 -1.95 0.19 31.37
C ASP A 212 -0.45 0.41 31.18
N ASN A 213 0.37 -0.57 31.58
CA ASN A 213 1.83 -0.53 31.58
C ASN A 213 2.50 -1.33 30.45
N ASP A 214 1.80 -1.60 29.35
CA ASP A 214 2.41 -2.16 28.16
C ASP A 214 1.85 -1.57 26.86
N SER A 215 2.62 -1.76 25.79
CA SER A 215 2.27 -1.40 24.42
C SER A 215 2.96 -2.35 23.44
N TYR A 216 2.61 -2.27 22.16
CA TYR A 216 3.37 -2.90 21.10
C TYR A 216 4.27 -1.85 20.45
N THR A 217 5.59 -2.04 20.54
CA THR A 217 6.54 -1.28 19.72
C THR A 217 6.45 -1.80 18.29
N TRP A 218 6.29 -0.90 17.31
CA TRP A 218 6.13 -1.30 15.93
C TRP A 218 6.89 -0.42 14.95
N VAL A 219 7.26 -1.01 13.83
CA VAL A 219 7.74 -0.31 12.64
C VAL A 219 6.89 -0.73 11.45
N TYR A 220 6.52 0.24 10.64
CA TYR A 220 5.97 0.00 9.33
C TYR A 220 7.13 0.00 8.33
N THR A 221 7.51 -1.19 7.88
CA THR A 221 8.65 -1.35 7.00
C THR A 221 8.31 -0.89 5.60
N PRO A 222 9.32 -0.51 4.82
CA PRO A 222 9.14 -0.19 3.43
C PRO A 222 8.45 -1.36 2.70
N GLU A 223 8.82 -2.61 2.97
CA GLU A 223 8.26 -3.86 2.36
C GLU A 223 6.76 -4.11 2.64
N GLY A 224 6.05 -3.15 3.22
CA GLY A 224 4.61 -3.23 3.43
C GLY A 224 4.25 -4.05 4.67
N SER A 225 5.22 -4.36 5.53
CA SER A 225 5.01 -5.15 6.75
C SER A 225 4.96 -4.25 7.98
N ILE A 226 3.98 -4.47 8.86
CA ILE A 226 4.02 -3.91 10.22
C ILE A 226 4.68 -4.95 11.10
N ILE A 227 5.94 -4.71 11.47
CA ILE A 227 6.69 -5.56 12.41
C ILE A 227 6.48 -4.99 13.80
N TYR A 228 6.13 -5.85 14.76
CA TYR A 228 5.88 -5.44 16.13
C TYR A 228 6.59 -6.34 17.14
N ARG A 229 6.68 -5.86 18.36
CA ARG A 229 6.97 -6.66 19.56
C ARG A 229 6.26 -6.03 20.75
N ARG A 230 5.67 -6.85 21.62
CA ARG A 230 5.10 -6.37 22.87
C ARG A 230 6.22 -5.90 23.80
N TRP A 231 6.02 -4.77 24.45
CA TRP A 231 6.93 -4.22 25.45
C TRP A 231 6.20 -3.94 26.75
N LYS A 232 6.68 -4.52 27.85
CA LYS A 232 6.21 -4.23 29.21
C LYS A 232 7.01 -3.06 29.78
N HIS A 233 6.38 -1.90 30.00
CA HIS A 233 7.05 -0.66 30.41
C HIS A 233 7.76 -0.77 31.77
N ALA A 234 7.36 -1.73 32.61
CA ALA A 234 8.02 -2.02 33.87
C ALA A 234 9.44 -2.57 33.71
N ASP A 235 9.75 -3.18 32.56
CA ASP A 235 11.07 -3.70 32.23
C ASP A 235 11.71 -2.86 31.11
N THR A 236 12.55 -1.92 31.53
CA THR A 236 13.28 -1.05 30.59
C THR A 236 14.34 -1.79 29.79
N GLN A 237 14.78 -2.98 30.23
CA GLN A 237 15.72 -3.83 29.49
C GLN A 237 15.02 -4.68 28.42
N ASP A 238 13.72 -4.93 28.59
CA ASP A 238 12.86 -5.60 27.61
C ASP A 238 12.38 -4.66 26.49
N TYR A 239 12.80 -3.38 26.50
CA TYR A 239 12.50 -2.46 25.41
C TYR A 239 13.26 -2.86 24.14
N ILE A 240 12.51 -3.14 23.07
CA ILE A 240 13.08 -3.28 21.74
C ILE A 240 13.09 -1.93 21.03
N ARG A 241 14.22 -1.56 20.44
CA ARG A 241 14.33 -0.33 19.65
C ARG A 241 13.68 -0.53 18.28
N HIS A 242 13.10 0.54 17.75
CA HIS A 242 12.59 0.57 16.38
C HIS A 242 13.67 0.21 15.36
N SER A 243 14.92 0.61 15.59
CA SER A 243 16.04 0.26 14.72
C SER A 243 16.30 -1.25 14.67
N GLN A 244 16.05 -1.99 15.75
CA GLN A 244 16.20 -3.44 15.75
C GLN A 244 15.05 -4.11 15.00
N LEU A 245 13.82 -3.62 15.15
CA LEU A 245 12.66 -4.10 14.40
C LEU A 245 12.76 -3.76 12.91
N GLY A 246 13.30 -2.60 12.57
CA GLY A 246 13.54 -2.14 11.20
C GLY A 246 14.81 -2.72 10.58
N SER A 247 15.51 -3.64 11.24
CA SER A 247 16.79 -4.21 10.77
C SER A 247 17.91 -3.20 10.51
N GLY A 248 17.91 -2.06 11.23
CA GLY A 248 18.80 -0.93 10.97
C GLY A 248 18.54 -0.24 9.65
N ARG A 249 17.42 -0.58 8.98
CA ARG A 249 16.97 0.03 7.74
C ARG A 249 16.03 1.18 8.04
N PRO A 250 15.90 2.11 7.11
CA PRO A 250 14.82 3.06 7.13
C PRO A 250 13.43 2.42 7.18
N VAL A 251 12.47 3.12 7.78
CA VAL A 251 11.07 2.65 7.92
C VAL A 251 10.11 3.75 7.49
N ILE A 252 8.90 3.39 7.06
CA ILE A 252 7.84 4.33 6.65
C ILE A 252 7.33 5.11 7.86
N CYS A 253 7.09 4.39 8.96
CA CYS A 253 6.57 4.95 10.20
C CYS A 253 7.01 4.06 11.36
N ALA A 254 7.11 4.62 12.55
CA ALA A 254 7.48 3.89 13.75
C ALA A 254 6.74 4.49 14.94
N GLY A 255 6.41 3.66 15.91
CA GLY A 255 5.69 4.12 17.08
C GLY A 255 5.35 3.00 18.04
N GLU A 256 4.28 3.23 18.80
CA GLU A 256 3.66 2.24 19.65
C GLU A 256 2.16 2.16 19.35
N PHE A 257 1.53 1.00 19.53
CA PHE A 257 0.07 0.90 19.51
C PHE A 257 -0.42 0.12 20.72
N LYS A 258 -1.69 0.35 21.08
CA LYS A 258 -2.40 -0.43 22.09
C LYS A 258 -3.59 -1.16 21.48
N VAL A 259 -3.70 -2.44 21.80
CA VAL A 259 -4.80 -3.34 21.49
C VAL A 259 -5.81 -3.33 22.63
N GLU A 260 -7.10 -3.27 22.34
CA GLU A 260 -8.18 -3.42 23.33
C GLU A 260 -9.02 -4.67 23.09
N SER A 261 -9.54 -5.23 24.19
CA SER A 261 -10.58 -6.27 24.15
C SER A 261 -11.93 -5.62 24.28
N LYS A 262 -12.57 -5.28 23.16
CA LYS A 262 -13.98 -4.95 23.16
C LYS A 262 -14.64 -5.73 22.05
N THR A 263 -15.61 -6.54 22.44
CA THR A 263 -16.35 -7.45 21.55
C THR A 263 -17.08 -6.73 20.41
N ASN A 264 -17.23 -5.40 20.49
CA ASN A 264 -17.95 -4.57 19.53
C ASN A 264 -17.17 -3.32 19.06
N SER A 265 -15.84 -3.24 19.24
CA SER A 265 -15.05 -2.08 18.76
C SER A 265 -13.73 -2.50 18.11
N THR A 266 -13.06 -1.53 17.48
CA THR A 266 -11.77 -1.73 16.81
C THR A 266 -10.76 -2.43 17.74
N PRO A 267 -10.02 -3.43 17.25
CA PRO A 267 -9.03 -4.16 18.05
C PRO A 267 -7.85 -3.26 18.42
N ILE A 268 -7.55 -2.22 17.62
CA ILE A 268 -6.50 -1.24 17.88
C ILE A 268 -7.15 0.04 18.42
N LYS A 269 -6.94 0.29 19.72
CA LYS A 269 -7.50 1.45 20.41
C LYS A 269 -6.73 2.73 20.11
N ASN A 270 -5.41 2.67 20.29
CA ASN A 270 -4.53 3.83 20.19
C ASN A 270 -3.35 3.49 19.28
N VAL A 271 -3.08 4.33 18.30
CA VAL A 271 -1.81 4.34 17.56
C VAL A 271 -1.08 5.63 17.93
N ILE A 272 0.06 5.48 18.58
CA ILE A 272 0.88 6.56 19.08
C ILE A 272 2.16 6.61 18.24
N VAL A 273 2.35 7.68 17.48
CA VAL A 273 3.62 7.94 16.81
C VAL A 273 4.49 8.79 17.72
N HIS A 274 5.66 8.25 18.06
CA HIS A 274 6.60 8.91 18.96
C HIS A 274 7.57 9.80 18.16
N ILE A 275 7.69 11.07 18.55
CA ILE A 275 8.69 12.02 18.02
C ILE A 275 10.11 11.74 18.56
N ASN A 276 10.22 10.88 19.56
CA ASN A 276 11.49 10.50 20.13
C ASN A 276 11.38 9.06 20.63
N ASP A 277 11.39 8.13 19.68
CA ASP A 277 12.07 6.86 19.86
C ASP A 277 13.30 7.10 20.78
N ALA A 278 13.45 6.37 21.89
CA ALA A 278 14.61 6.44 22.80
C ALA A 278 15.96 6.12 22.10
N SER A 279 15.92 5.87 20.79
CA SER A 279 16.99 5.62 19.85
C SER A 279 17.27 6.81 18.93
N GLY A 280 16.35 7.77 18.77
CA GLY A 280 16.60 9.03 18.06
C GLY A 280 16.98 8.90 16.58
N HIS A 281 16.68 7.77 15.93
CA HIS A 281 17.06 7.51 14.54
C HIS A 281 16.00 7.92 13.54
N TYR A 282 14.72 7.83 13.90
CA TYR A 282 13.61 8.06 13.00
C TYR A 282 12.88 9.35 13.39
N LYS A 283 12.72 10.26 12.42
CA LYS A 283 11.96 11.50 12.56
C LYS A 283 10.89 11.56 11.47
N PRO A 284 9.68 11.04 11.65
CA PRO A 284 8.56 11.62 10.94
C PRO A 284 8.14 12.93 11.60
N ASP A 285 7.87 13.93 10.75
CA ASP A 285 7.23 15.17 11.15
C ASP A 285 5.72 14.93 11.35
N GLY A 286 5.20 15.30 12.51
CA GLY A 286 3.77 15.52 12.80
C GLY A 286 2.74 14.60 12.16
N GLY A 287 2.76 13.28 12.43
CA GLY A 287 1.67 12.38 12.04
C GLY A 287 1.51 12.13 10.52
N SER A 288 2.36 12.71 9.68
CA SER A 288 2.27 12.59 8.21
C SER A 288 2.34 11.15 7.69
N CYS A 289 3.06 10.26 8.38
CA CYS A 289 3.15 8.84 8.03
C CYS A 289 1.93 8.01 8.46
N LEU A 290 1.04 8.55 9.32
CA LEU A 290 -0.07 7.80 9.89
C LEU A 290 -1.13 7.40 8.87
N ARG A 291 -1.34 8.20 7.83
CA ARG A 291 -2.26 7.85 6.75
C ARG A 291 -1.91 6.50 6.12
N TYR A 292 -0.63 6.26 5.86
CA TYR A 292 -0.16 5.00 5.27
C TYR A 292 -0.29 3.82 6.23
N VAL A 293 -0.12 4.07 7.53
CA VAL A 293 -0.37 3.06 8.56
C VAL A 293 -1.86 2.71 8.60
N ALA A 294 -2.76 3.70 8.55
CA ALA A 294 -4.20 3.50 8.50
C ALA A 294 -4.60 2.69 7.25
N GLU A 295 -4.14 3.08 6.07
CA GLU A 295 -4.37 2.36 4.81
C GLU A 295 -3.90 0.90 4.91
N LYS A 296 -2.69 0.66 5.45
CA LYS A 296 -2.17 -0.69 5.63
C LYS A 296 -2.99 -1.52 6.61
N LEU A 297 -3.41 -0.95 7.73
CA LEU A 297 -4.26 -1.63 8.71
C LEU A 297 -5.62 -1.99 8.09
N SER A 298 -6.26 -1.05 7.38
CA SER A 298 -7.51 -1.33 6.65
C SER A 298 -7.35 -2.44 5.61
N ALA A 299 -6.24 -2.45 4.87
CA ALA A 299 -5.94 -3.52 3.91
C ALA A 299 -5.71 -4.89 4.55
N LEU A 300 -5.32 -4.92 5.83
CA LEU A 300 -5.22 -6.14 6.64
C LEU A 300 -6.57 -6.55 7.25
N GLY A 301 -7.67 -5.87 6.89
CA GLY A 301 -9.01 -6.11 7.44
C GLY A 301 -9.19 -5.57 8.85
N ILE A 302 -8.33 -4.65 9.29
CA ILE A 302 -8.39 -4.04 10.62
C ILE A 302 -9.17 -2.74 10.50
N ASP A 303 -10.33 -2.68 11.16
CA ASP A 303 -11.08 -1.44 11.29
C ASP A 303 -10.31 -0.47 12.20
N VAL A 304 -10.14 0.75 11.71
CA VAL A 304 -9.43 1.85 12.38
C VAL A 304 -10.30 3.10 12.56
N SER A 305 -11.60 3.00 12.31
CA SER A 305 -12.56 4.11 12.42
C SER A 305 -12.61 4.73 13.82
N ASP A 306 -12.57 3.89 14.86
CA ASP A 306 -12.53 4.31 16.27
C ASP A 306 -11.10 4.41 16.84
N THR A 307 -10.07 4.19 16.03
CA THR A 307 -8.68 4.25 16.50
C THR A 307 -8.28 5.69 16.78
N GLN A 308 -7.77 5.94 17.98
CA GLN A 308 -7.19 7.22 18.36
C GLN A 308 -5.77 7.34 17.78
N TRP A 309 -5.58 8.33 16.91
CA TRP A 309 -4.29 8.64 16.29
C TRP A 309 -3.62 9.78 17.06
N CYS A 310 -2.52 9.48 17.74
CA CYS A 310 -1.80 10.44 18.56
C CYS A 310 -0.41 10.72 17.97
N TRP A 311 -0.08 12.01 17.82
CA TRP A 311 1.25 12.47 17.47
C TRP A 311 1.53 13.78 18.22
N THR A 312 2.80 14.07 18.47
CA THR A 312 3.21 15.42 18.91
C THR A 312 3.47 16.25 17.66
N ALA A 313 2.99 17.50 17.62
CA ALA A 313 3.39 18.46 16.59
C ALA A 313 4.64 19.21 17.11
N ARG A 314 5.61 19.52 16.24
CA ARG A 314 6.63 20.49 16.60
C ARG A 314 6.00 21.87 16.73
N SER A 315 6.39 22.60 17.77
CA SER A 315 6.44 24.06 17.77
C SER A 315 7.76 24.51 17.15
#